data_AF-A0A377FSB8-F1
#
_entry.id   AF-A0A377FSB8-F1
#
_cell.length_a   1.000
_cell.length_b   1.000
_cell.length_c   1.000
_cell.angle_alpha   90.00
_cell.angle_beta   90.00
_cell.angle_gamma   90.00
#
_symmetry.space_group_name_H-M   'P 1'
#
loop_
_entity.id
_entity.type
_entity.pdbx_description
1 polymer ?
#
loop_
_entity_poly.entity_id
_entity_poly.type
_entity_poly.pdbx_seq_one_letter_code
_entity_poly.pdbx_strand_id
1 'polypeptide(L)'
;MTKWTREQLNPDMKHPLEQLVGVIGMLAILRYGYLFIDTDKTRSEILIWLVIGFAVIYVVEQALKKAARYLPIVRKRFLIPIYVILLVLFLASFRVPRETVETVRQFLGI
;
A
#
# COMPACT_ATOMS: atom_id res chain seq x y z
N MET A 1 -8.57 40.37 -4.39
CA MET A 1 -8.89 39.11 -3.71
C MET A 1 -7.96 38.01 -4.21
N THR A 2 -6.87 37.74 -3.49
CA THR A 2 -6.01 36.59 -3.74
C THR A 2 -6.80 35.32 -3.37
N LYS A 3 -7.00 34.40 -4.32
CA LYS A 3 -7.58 33.09 -4.03
C LYS A 3 -6.52 32.28 -3.28
N TRP A 4 -6.61 32.24 -1.96
CA TRP A 4 -5.81 31.33 -1.13
C TRP A 4 -6.14 29.89 -1.58
N THR A 5 -5.13 29.12 -1.96
CA THR A 5 -5.31 27.71 -2.29
C THR A 5 -5.65 26.94 -1.01
N ARG A 6 -6.52 25.92 -1.12
CA ARG A 6 -6.99 25.12 0.05
C ARG A 6 -5.86 24.53 0.90
N GLU A 7 -4.66 24.42 0.34
CA GLU A 7 -3.42 23.99 1.00
C GLU A 7 -2.88 24.99 2.02
N GLN A 8 -3.07 26.30 1.80
CA GLN A 8 -2.71 27.33 2.79
C GLN A 8 -3.68 27.37 3.97
N LEU A 9 -4.89 26.83 3.79
CA LEU A 9 -5.94 26.78 4.80
C LEU A 9 -5.88 25.54 5.69
N ASN A 10 -5.07 24.52 5.34
CA ASN A 10 -4.92 23.33 6.16
C ASN A 10 -3.51 22.71 6.01
N PRO A 11 -2.54 23.13 6.85
CA PRO A 11 -1.16 22.62 6.81
C PRO A 11 -1.05 21.13 7.14
N ASP A 12 -2.09 20.50 7.69
CA ASP A 12 -2.13 19.06 8.01
C ASP A 12 -2.62 18.18 6.83
N MET A 13 -2.93 18.78 5.67
CA MET A 13 -3.43 18.03 4.53
C MET A 13 -2.31 17.21 3.88
N LYS A 14 -2.08 15.99 4.40
CA LYS A 14 -1.10 15.02 3.88
C LYS A 14 -1.19 14.92 2.36
N HIS A 15 -0.05 15.09 1.69
CA HIS A 15 0.04 15.13 0.24
C HIS A 15 -0.63 13.86 -0.35
N PRO A 16 -1.52 13.97 -1.37
CA PRO A 16 -2.26 12.80 -1.87
C PRO A 16 -1.37 11.64 -2.31
N LEU A 17 -0.18 11.92 -2.85
CA LEU A 17 0.81 10.89 -3.19
C LEU A 17 1.52 10.31 -1.96
N GLU A 18 1.65 11.08 -0.88
CA GLU A 18 2.17 10.56 0.40
C GLU A 18 1.21 9.54 1.01
N GLN A 19 -0.10 9.77 0.87
CA GLN A 19 -1.13 8.79 1.24
C GLN A 19 -1.02 7.52 0.38
N LEU A 20 -0.77 7.66 -0.92
CA LEU A 20 -0.57 6.53 -1.83
C LEU A 20 0.63 5.67 -1.42
N VAL A 21 1.76 6.31 -1.12
CA VAL A 21 2.96 5.63 -0.63
C VAL A 21 2.68 4.90 0.69
N GLY A 22 1.92 5.51 1.61
CA GLY A 22 1.50 4.85 2.85
C GLY A 22 0.63 3.61 2.62
N VAL A 23 -0.29 3.65 1.65
CA VAL A 23 -1.07 2.46 1.27
C VAL A 23 -0.15 1.36 0.72
N ILE A 24 0.79 1.69 -0.17
CA ILE A 24 1.75 0.73 -0.71
C ILE A 24 2.58 0.10 0.42
N GLY A 25 3.07 0.90 1.38
CA GLY A 25 3.82 0.42 2.54
C GLY A 25 3.01 -0.55 3.40
N MET A 26 1.76 -0.21 3.72
CA MET A 26 0.85 -1.10 4.46
C MET A 26 0.62 -2.42 3.74
N LEU A 27 0.37 -2.39 2.43
CA LEU A 27 0.20 -3.59 1.62
C LEU A 27 1.50 -4.42 1.59
N ALA A 28 2.67 -3.79 1.45
CA ALA A 28 3.95 -4.49 1.49
C ALA A 28 4.18 -5.22 2.82
N ILE A 29 3.88 -4.57 3.96
CA ILE A 29 3.98 -5.17 5.30
C ILE A 29 3.09 -6.40 5.41
N LEU A 30 1.82 -6.29 5.02
CA LEU A 30 0.87 -7.40 5.06
C LEU A 30 1.33 -8.57 4.18
N ARG A 31 1.80 -8.27 2.96
CA ARG A 31 2.28 -9.31 2.04
C ARG A 31 3.55 -9.98 2.52
N TYR A 32 4.47 -9.20 3.10
CA TYR A 32 5.73 -9.70 3.65
C TYR A 32 5.47 -10.59 4.87
N GLY A 33 4.59 -10.17 5.79
CA GLY A 33 4.20 -10.98 6.93
C GLY A 33 3.59 -12.33 6.52
N TYR A 34 2.75 -12.33 5.48
CA TYR A 34 2.16 -13.57 4.96
C TYR A 34 3.17 -14.58 4.43
N LEU A 35 4.34 -14.15 3.94
CA LEU A 35 5.38 -15.08 3.47
C LEU A 35 5.90 -16.04 4.55
N PHE A 36 5.69 -15.71 5.83
CA PHE A 36 6.17 -16.51 6.95
C PHE A 36 5.10 -17.45 7.53
N ILE A 37 3.86 -17.43 7.05
CA ILE A 37 2.77 -18.27 7.59
C ILE A 37 3.01 -19.75 7.31
N ASP A 38 3.50 -20.09 6.12
CA ASP A 38 3.76 -21.47 5.69
C ASP A 38 5.26 -21.76 5.54
N THR A 39 6.12 -21.12 6.35
CA THR A 39 7.57 -21.26 6.23
C THR A 39 8.12 -22.18 7.32
N ASP A 40 9.07 -23.05 6.98
CA ASP A 40 9.69 -24.01 7.91
C ASP A 40 10.70 -23.38 8.89
N LYS A 41 10.73 -22.05 8.98
CA LYS A 41 11.68 -21.32 9.84
C LYS A 41 11.25 -21.37 11.29
N THR A 42 12.24 -21.30 12.18
CA THR A 42 11.95 -21.20 13.62
C THR A 42 11.30 -19.85 13.96
N ARG A 43 10.54 -19.79 15.05
CA ARG A 43 9.86 -18.56 15.51
C ARG A 43 10.83 -17.38 15.69
N SER A 44 12.03 -17.64 16.19
CA SER A 44 13.06 -16.63 16.40
C SER A 44 13.61 -16.09 15.08
N GLU A 45 13.83 -16.95 14.09
CA GLU A 45 14.24 -16.51 12.75
C GLU A 45 13.14 -15.69 12.09
N ILE A 46 11.87 -16.13 12.18
CA ILE A 46 10.74 -15.36 11.65
C ILE A 46 10.71 -13.96 12.28
N LEU A 47 10.90 -13.85 13.60
CA LEU A 47 10.92 -12.56 14.29
C LEU A 47 12.06 -11.66 13.78
N ILE A 48 13.27 -12.19 13.62
CA ILE A 48 14.41 -11.44 13.09
C ILE A 48 14.10 -10.94 11.66
N TRP A 49 13.59 -11.82 10.80
CA TRP A 49 13.25 -11.47 9.43
C TRP A 49 12.12 -10.44 9.36
N LEU A 50 11.09 -10.54 10.20
CA LEU A 50 10.02 -9.55 10.29
C LEU A 50 10.56 -8.19 10.70
N VAL A 51 11.40 -8.12 11.74
CA VAL A 51 11.99 -6.86 12.20
C VAL A 51 12.84 -6.23 11.10
N ILE A 52 13.71 -7.00 10.44
CA ILE A 52 14.57 -6.49 9.37
C ILE A 52 13.73 -6.03 8.18
N GLY A 53 12.79 -6.86 7.72
CA GLY A 53 11.93 -6.54 6.59
C GLY A 53 11.05 -5.32 6.83
N PHE A 54 10.44 -5.21 8.01
CA PHE A 54 9.62 -4.06 8.37
C PHE A 54 10.46 -2.79 8.50
N ALA A 55 11.67 -2.87 9.06
CA ALA A 55 12.59 -1.74 9.12
C ALA A 55 12.95 -1.24 7.72
N VAL A 56 13.27 -2.15 6.79
CA VAL A 56 13.55 -1.80 5.39
C VAL A 56 12.34 -1.17 4.72
N ILE A 57 11.16 -1.78 4.83
CA ILE A 57 9.92 -1.24 4.25
C ILE A 57 9.64 0.16 4.81
N TYR A 58 9.78 0.36 6.12
CA TYR A 58 9.58 1.65 6.75
C TYR A 58 10.54 2.72 6.22
N VAL A 59 11.85 2.43 6.13
CA VAL A 59 12.84 3.38 5.61
C VAL A 59 12.52 3.76 4.17
N VAL A 60 12.18 2.77 3.33
CA VAL A 60 11.79 3.01 1.94
C VAL A 60 10.50 3.84 1.86
N GLU A 61 9.50 3.54 2.68
CA GLU A 61 8.25 4.30 2.76
C GLU A 61 8.51 5.76 3.12
N GLN A 62 9.36 6.03 4.11
CA GLN A 62 9.71 7.41 4.50
C GLN A 62 10.44 8.15 3.38
N ALA A 63 11.38 7.49 2.70
CA ALA A 63 12.09 8.07 1.56
C ALA A 63 11.14 8.42 0.41
N LEU A 64 10.22 7.50 0.08
CA LEU A 64 9.21 7.70 -0.97
C LEU A 64 8.20 8.79 -0.59
N LYS A 65 7.77 8.87 0.67
CA LYS A 65 6.91 9.96 1.17
C LYS A 65 7.60 11.32 1.05
N LYS A 66 8.89 11.38 1.34
CA LYS A 66 9.69 12.60 1.15
C LYS A 66 9.80 12.95 -0.33
N ALA A 67 10.08 11.98 -1.20
CA ALA A 67 10.12 12.17 -2.66
C ALA A 67 8.77 12.64 -3.22
N ALA A 68 7.66 12.06 -2.75
CA ALA A 68 6.30 12.37 -3.19
C ALA A 68 5.89 13.82 -2.89
N ARG A 69 6.49 14.47 -1.90
CA ARG A 69 6.26 15.89 -1.59
C ARG A 69 6.90 16.85 -2.59
N TYR A 70 7.86 16.39 -3.40
CA TYR A 70 8.44 17.20 -4.47
C TYR A 70 7.64 17.12 -5.78
N LEU A 71 6.66 16.22 -5.87
CA LEU A 71 5.82 16.07 -7.05
C LEU A 71 4.62 17.03 -7.01
N PRO A 72 4.11 17.44 -8.19
CA PRO A 72 2.94 18.30 -8.25
C PRO A 72 1.70 17.60 -7.67
N ILE A 73 0.83 18.40 -7.04
CA ILE A 73 -0.35 17.90 -6.34
C ILE A 73 -1.37 17.36 -7.35
N VAL A 74 -1.56 16.04 -7.32
CA VAL A 74 -2.59 15.35 -8.10
C VAL A 74 -3.92 15.37 -7.34
N ARG A 75 -5.03 15.67 -8.02
CA ARG A 75 -6.35 15.66 -7.35
C ARG A 75 -6.68 14.24 -6.88
N LYS A 76 -7.14 14.10 -5.63
CA LYS A 76 -7.49 12.81 -4.99
C LYS A 76 -8.37 11.89 -5.84
N ARG A 77 -9.32 12.44 -6.61
CA ARG A 77 -10.20 11.68 -7.51
C ARG A 77 -9.45 10.84 -8.56
N PHE A 78 -8.27 11.31 -9.02
CA PHE A 78 -7.46 10.59 -10.01
C PHE A 78 -6.65 9.45 -9.37
N LEU A 79 -6.52 9.43 -8.05
CA LEU A 79 -5.83 8.35 -7.33
C LEU A 79 -6.74 7.16 -7.06
N ILE A 80 -8.07 7.34 -7.06
CA ILE A 80 -9.06 6.26 -6.86
C ILE A 80 -8.78 5.05 -7.77
N PRO A 81 -8.68 5.19 -9.11
CA PRO A 81 -8.39 4.04 -9.97
C PRO A 81 -7.03 3.40 -9.66
N ILE A 82 -6.03 4.19 -9.25
CA ILE A 82 -4.71 3.68 -8.88
C ILE A 82 -4.80 2.84 -7.60
N TYR A 83 -5.56 3.30 -6.59
CA TYR A 83 -5.81 2.53 -5.37
C TYR A 83 -6.52 1.20 -5.67
N VAL A 84 -7.51 1.21 -6.56
CA VAL A 84 -8.22 -0.01 -6.97
C VAL A 84 -7.26 -0.98 -7.65
N ILE A 85 -6.45 -0.51 -8.60
CA ILE A 85 -5.45 -1.34 -9.29
C ILE A 85 -4.44 -1.92 -8.28
N LEU A 86 -3.91 -1.10 -7.38
CA LEU A 86 -2.97 -1.55 -6.35
C LEU A 86 -3.60 -2.61 -5.44
N LEU A 87 -4.86 -2.43 -5.05
CA LEU A 87 -5.59 -3.41 -4.24
C LEU A 87 -5.78 -4.73 -5.00
N VAL A 88 -6.19 -4.68 -6.27
CA VAL A 88 -6.34 -5.86 -7.12
C VAL A 88 -5.01 -6.60 -7.27
N LEU A 89 -3.92 -5.88 -7.57
CA LEU A 89 -2.59 -6.47 -7.67
C LEU A 89 -2.12 -7.08 -6.35
N PHE A 90 -2.37 -6.41 -5.23
CA PHE A 90 -2.07 -6.92 -3.90
C PHE A 90 -2.83 -8.21 -3.62
N LEU A 91 -4.15 -8.24 -3.83
CA LEU A 91 -4.97 -9.42 -3.66
C LEU A 91 -4.51 -10.56 -4.58
N ALA A 92 -4.18 -10.27 -5.85
CA ALA A 92 -3.63 -11.25 -6.78
C ALA A 92 -2.25 -11.79 -6.32
N SER A 93 -1.48 -11.01 -5.57
CA SER A 93 -0.15 -11.40 -5.09
C SER A 93 -0.18 -12.44 -3.96
N PHE A 94 -1.26 -12.49 -3.17
CA PHE A 94 -1.60 -13.67 -2.39
C PHE A 94 -2.21 -14.60 -3.41
N ARG A 95 -1.48 -15.62 -3.87
CA ARG A 95 -2.03 -16.60 -4.83
C ARG A 95 -3.44 -16.99 -4.38
N VAL A 96 -4.43 -16.38 -5.03
CA VAL A 96 -5.83 -16.61 -4.69
C VAL A 96 -6.05 -18.09 -5.01
N PRO A 97 -6.44 -18.92 -4.02
CA PRO A 97 -6.85 -20.28 -4.32
C PRO A 97 -7.82 -20.23 -5.48
N ARG A 98 -7.64 -21.08 -6.51
CA ARG A 98 -8.52 -21.04 -7.70
C ARG A 98 -10.01 -21.05 -7.32
N GLU A 99 -10.33 -21.69 -6.20
CA GLU A 99 -11.63 -21.73 -5.54
C GLU A 99 -12.22 -20.34 -5.23
N THR A 100 -11.42 -19.38 -4.75
CA THR A 100 -11.92 -18.03 -4.46
C THR A 100 -12.12 -17.22 -5.74
N VAL A 101 -11.30 -17.46 -6.78
CA VAL A 101 -11.51 -16.88 -8.13
C VAL A 101 -12.81 -17.42 -8.73
N GLU A 102 -13.07 -18.72 -8.60
CA GLU A 102 -14.30 -19.36 -9.05
C GLU A 102 -15.53 -18.88 -8.27
N THR A 103 -15.40 -18.66 -6.96
CA THR A 103 -16.48 -18.11 -6.12
C THR A 103 -16.84 -16.67 -6.53
N VAL A 104 -15.84 -15.81 -6.75
CA VAL A 104 -16.07 -14.43 -7.20
C VAL A 104 -16.63 -14.41 -8.64
N ARG A 105 -16.18 -15.33 -9.49
CA ARG A 105 -16.68 -15.49 -10.86
C ARG A 105 -18.15 -15.93 -10.90
N GLN A 106 -18.54 -16.87 -10.05
CA GLN A 106 -19.94 -17.25 -9.84
C GLN A 106 -20.77 -16.10 -9.26
N PHE A 107 -20.22 -15.33 -8.32
CA PHE A 107 -20.92 -14.20 -7.69
C PHE A 107 -21.13 -13.02 -8.66
N LEU A 108 -20.20 -12.82 -9.61
CA LEU A 108 -20.28 -11.77 -10.64
C LEU A 108 -20.97 -12.22 -11.94
N GLY A 109 -21.38 -13.49 -12.04
CA GLY A 109 -22.22 -14.00 -13.13
C GLY A 109 -21.54 -14.07 -14.51
N ILE A 110 -20.22 -14.30 -14.56
CA ILE A 110 -19.45 -14.47 -15.83
C ILE A 110 -18.88 -15.88 -15.97
#